data_AF-A0A932L697-F1
#
_entry.id   AF-A0A932L697-F1
#
_cell.length_a   1.000
_cell.length_b   1.000
_cell.length_c   1.000
_cell.angle_alpha   90.00
_cell.angle_beta   90.00
_cell.angle_gamma   90.00
#
_symmetry.space_group_name_H-M   'P 1'
#
loop_
_entity.id
_entity.type
_entity.pdbx_description
1 polymer ?
#
loop_
_entity_poly.entity_id
_entity_poly.type
_entity_poly.pdbx_seq_one_letter_code
_entity_poly.pdbx_strand_id
1 'polypeptide(L)'
;MAKPPSKRGPFATARREVSEVGEPGASSAQTASPSYRLAFEDVDFLLRQDLRPVRLQLELLKPELLQQQHGIKSTVAVFGSARIASPERA
;
A
#
# COMPACT_ATOMS: atom_id res chain seq x y z
N MET A 1 12.83 18.62 -4.88
CA MET A 1 12.46 18.30 -3.48
C MET A 1 13.52 17.35 -2.92
N ALA A 2 14.15 17.69 -1.80
CA ALA A 2 15.21 16.87 -1.22
C ALA A 2 14.62 15.60 -0.59
N LYS A 3 15.21 14.43 -0.89
CA LYS A 3 14.84 13.15 -0.30
C LYS A 3 15.08 13.22 1.22
N PRO A 4 14.11 12.87 2.08
CA PRO A 4 14.31 12.94 3.52
C PRO A 4 15.46 12.01 3.93
N PRO A 5 16.24 12.38 4.97
CA PRO A 5 17.38 11.60 5.41
C PRO A 5 16.91 10.22 5.89
N SER A 6 17.52 9.18 5.34
CA SER A 6 17.31 7.78 5.74
C SER A 6 17.80 7.59 7.17
N LYS A 7 16.92 7.73 8.16
CA LYS A 7 17.22 7.30 9.53
C LYS A 7 17.43 5.78 9.51
N ARG A 8 18.67 5.31 9.67
CA ARG A 8 18.97 3.89 9.90
C ARG A 8 18.43 3.53 11.29
N GLY A 9 17.20 3.03 11.33
CA GLY A 9 16.64 2.37 12.51
C GLY A 9 17.24 0.97 12.69
N PRO A 10 17.02 0.35 13.86
CA PRO A 10 17.46 -1.03 14.12
C PRO A 10 16.77 -2.06 13.23
N PHE A 11 15.60 -1.71 12.67
CA PHE A 11 14.83 -2.56 11.76
C PHE A 11 15.12 -2.23 10.29
N ALA A 12 15.10 -3.27 9.44
CA ALA A 12 15.17 -3.10 8.01
C ALA A 12 13.96 -2.33 7.47
N THR A 13 14.13 -1.61 6.36
CA THR A 13 12.99 -1.01 5.66
C THR A 13 12.27 -2.08 4.84
N ALA A 14 10.95 -1.96 4.63
CA ALA A 14 10.19 -2.91 3.81
C ALA A 14 10.84 -3.18 2.43
N ARG A 15 11.35 -2.15 1.73
CA ARG A 15 12.07 -2.33 0.45
C ARG A 15 13.34 -3.18 0.56
N ARG A 16 14.04 -3.10 1.70
CA ARG A 16 15.25 -3.88 1.97
C ARG A 16 14.88 -5.33 2.29
N GLU A 17 13.83 -5.55 3.07
CA GLU A 17 13.33 -6.89 3.37
C GLU A 17 12.96 -7.64 2.09
N VAL A 18 12.25 -6.98 1.16
CA VAL A 18 11.93 -7.56 -0.16
C VAL A 18 13.19 -7.95 -0.93
N SER A 19 14.20 -7.07 -0.98
CA SER A 19 15.46 -7.41 -1.67
C SER A 19 16.21 -8.56 -1.01
N GLU A 20 16.13 -8.71 0.31
CA GLU A 20 16.89 -9.72 1.06
C GLU A 20 16.19 -11.09 1.08
N VAL A 21 14.85 -11.15 1.04
CA VAL A 21 14.11 -12.42 0.97
C VAL A 21 14.33 -13.13 -0.37
N GLY A 22 14.67 -12.39 -1.43
CA GLY A 22 15.02 -12.94 -2.75
C GLY A 22 16.47 -13.40 -2.89
N GLU A 23 17.35 -13.14 -1.91
CA GLU A 23 18.75 -13.56 -1.97
C GLU A 23 18.85 -15.07 -1.71
N PRO A 24 19.31 -15.88 -2.68
CA PRO A 24 19.25 -17.34 -2.62
C PRO A 24 20.31 -17.91 -1.67
N GLY A 25 20.09 -17.77 -0.37
CA GLY A 25 20.72 -18.61 0.64
C GLY A 25 20.04 -19.98 0.64
N ALA A 26 20.56 -20.93 -0.16
CA ALA A 26 20.16 -22.33 -0.23
C ALA A 26 18.64 -22.59 -0.23
N SER A 27 18.00 -22.50 -1.40
CA SER A 27 16.60 -22.88 -1.58
C SER A 27 16.39 -24.34 -1.15
N SER A 28 15.66 -24.52 -0.05
CA SER A 28 15.21 -25.80 0.46
C SER A 28 13.71 -25.96 0.19
N ALA A 29 13.20 -27.19 0.26
CA ALA A 29 11.77 -27.45 0.19
C ALA A 29 10.99 -26.68 1.30
N GLN A 30 11.63 -26.39 2.44
CA GLN A 30 11.05 -25.61 3.52
C GLN A 30 10.90 -24.13 3.15
N THR A 31 11.95 -23.52 2.59
CA THR A 31 11.95 -22.11 2.17
C THR A 31 11.07 -21.85 0.94
N ALA A 32 10.65 -22.89 0.23
CA ALA A 32 9.66 -22.80 -0.86
C ALA A 32 8.20 -22.72 -0.36
N SER A 33 7.94 -22.91 0.94
CA SER A 33 6.60 -22.81 1.51
C SER A 33 6.07 -21.36 1.44
N PRO A 34 4.80 -21.14 1.07
CA PRO A 34 4.16 -19.81 1.08
C PRO A 34 4.28 -19.07 2.42
N SER A 35 4.41 -19.80 3.54
CA SER A 35 4.57 -19.20 4.87
C SER A 35 5.84 -18.35 5.04
N TYR A 36 6.83 -18.49 4.14
CA TYR A 36 8.04 -17.67 4.14
C TYR A 36 7.91 -16.38 3.32
N ARG A 37 6.77 -16.15 2.64
CA ARG A 37 6.50 -14.88 1.96
C ARG A 37 6.29 -13.78 2.99
N LEU A 38 6.80 -12.59 2.70
CA LEU A 38 6.54 -11.41 3.51
C LEU A 38 5.04 -11.10 3.49
N ALA A 39 4.44 -10.91 4.66
CA ALA A 39 2.99 -10.73 4.78
C ALA A 39 2.44 -9.54 3.98
N PHE A 40 3.25 -8.51 3.74
CA PHE A 40 2.86 -7.34 2.93
C PHE A 40 3.07 -7.53 1.42
N GLU A 41 3.73 -8.62 0.99
CA GLU A 41 3.81 -9.05 -0.41
C GLU A 41 2.88 -10.23 -0.72
N ASP A 42 2.40 -10.94 0.30
CA ASP A 42 1.48 -12.05 0.15
C ASP A 42 0.05 -11.56 -0.10
N VAL A 43 -0.31 -11.43 -1.38
CA VAL A 43 -1.65 -11.03 -1.82
C VAL A 43 -2.73 -12.01 -1.34
N ASP A 44 -2.46 -13.32 -1.34
CA ASP A 44 -3.42 -14.34 -0.90
C ASP A 44 -3.73 -14.19 0.59
N PHE A 45 -2.70 -13.93 1.40
CA PHE A 45 -2.86 -13.58 2.81
C PHE A 45 -3.67 -12.30 2.97
N LEU A 46 -3.28 -11.22 2.27
CA LEU A 46 -3.94 -9.91 2.32
C LEU A 46 -5.40 -9.95 1.90
N LEU A 47 -5.85 -10.90 1.07
CA LEU A 47 -7.23 -11.03 0.60
C LEU A 47 -8.15 -11.82 1.54
N ARG A 48 -7.63 -12.43 2.61
CA ARG A 48 -8.44 -13.17 3.60
C ARG A 48 -9.55 -12.32 4.21
N GLN A 49 -10.65 -12.96 4.58
CA GLN A 49 -11.81 -12.29 5.20
C GLN A 49 -11.42 -11.55 6.48
N ASP A 50 -10.57 -12.18 7.31
CA ASP A 50 -10.11 -11.66 8.59
C ASP A 50 -9.31 -10.35 8.47
N LEU A 51 -8.69 -10.10 7.31
CA LEU A 51 -7.88 -8.90 7.05
C LEU A 51 -8.66 -7.75 6.41
N ARG A 52 -9.99 -7.88 6.28
CA ARG A 52 -10.83 -6.78 5.80
C ARG A 52 -10.62 -5.46 6.57
N PRO A 53 -10.49 -5.43 7.91
CA PRO A 53 -10.23 -4.19 8.63
C PRO A 53 -8.90 -3.52 8.22
N VAL A 54 -7.85 -4.33 7.99
CA VAL A 54 -6.54 -3.82 7.55
C VAL A 54 -6.64 -3.23 6.14
N ARG A 55 -7.33 -3.90 5.21
CA ARG A 55 -7.57 -3.37 3.86
C ARG A 55 -8.35 -2.07 3.89
N LEU A 56 -9.42 -1.98 4.69
CA LEU A 56 -10.19 -0.75 4.86
C LEU A 56 -9.31 0.40 5.38
N GLN A 57 -8.43 0.13 6.34
CA GLN A 57 -7.49 1.12 6.84
C GLN A 57 -6.53 1.60 5.75
N LEU A 58 -6.03 0.71 4.89
CA LEU A 58 -5.19 1.10 3.74
C LEU A 58 -5.95 1.97 2.74
N GLU A 59 -7.22 1.67 2.47
CA GLU A 59 -8.07 2.49 1.57
C GLU A 59 -8.29 3.91 2.10
N LEU A 60 -8.33 4.10 3.43
CA LEU A 60 -8.40 5.43 4.04
C LEU A 60 -7.04 6.13 4.10
N LEU A 61 -5.98 5.38 4.41
CA LEU A 61 -4.64 5.94 4.61
C LEU A 61 -3.97 6.36 3.30
N LYS A 62 -4.15 5.58 2.23
CA LYS A 62 -3.55 5.86 0.92
C LYS A 62 -3.91 7.26 0.38
N PRO A 63 -5.19 7.68 0.30
CA PRO A 63 -5.54 9.02 -0.17
C PRO A 63 -5.05 10.11 0.78
N GLU A 64 -5.00 9.87 2.09
CA GLU A 64 -4.45 10.83 3.07
C GLU A 64 -2.96 11.11 2.80
N LEU A 65 -2.14 10.05 2.69
CA LEU A 65 -0.71 10.19 2.42
C LEU A 65 -0.45 10.89 1.08
N LEU A 66 -1.24 10.59 0.06
CA LEU A 66 -1.11 11.24 -1.24
C LEU A 66 -1.51 12.73 -1.16
N GLN A 67 -2.59 13.09 -0.46
CA GLN A 67 -2.97 14.49 -0.28
C GLN A 67 -1.90 15.28 0.46
N GLN A 68 -1.33 14.71 1.52
CA GLN A 68 -0.21 15.30 2.27
C GLN A 68 1.03 15.51 1.40
N GLN A 69 1.40 14.52 0.57
CA GLN A 69 2.54 14.63 -0.36
C GLN A 69 2.36 15.77 -1.37
N HIS A 70 1.12 16.03 -1.81
CA HIS A 70 0.80 17.14 -2.72
C HIS A 70 0.58 18.47 -1.99
N GLY A 71 0.69 18.51 -0.66
CA GLY A 71 0.52 19.73 0.12
C GLY A 71 -0.92 20.27 0.12
N ILE A 72 -1.93 19.41 -0.09
CA ILE A 72 -3.34 19.80 -0.02
C ILE A 72 -3.69 20.09 1.44
N LYS A 73 -4.13 21.31 1.73
CA LYS A 73 -4.46 21.78 3.09
C LYS A 73 -5.97 21.82 3.36
N SER A 74 -6.78 21.86 2.30
CA SER A 74 -8.24 21.99 2.39
C SER A 74 -8.87 21.38 1.16
N THR A 75 -9.97 20.65 1.36
CA THR A 75 -10.68 19.92 0.31
C THR A 75 -12.17 20.26 0.39
N VAL A 76 -12.77 20.60 -0.74
CA VAL A 76 -14.24 20.80 -0.86
C VAL A 76 -14.82 19.58 -1.56
N ALA A 77 -15.70 18.85 -0.87
CA ALA A 77 -16.42 17.72 -1.45
C ALA A 77 -17.73 18.21 -2.08
N VAL A 78 -17.89 17.98 -3.39
CA VAL A 78 -19.12 18.29 -4.13
C VAL A 78 -19.79 16.98 -4.52
N PHE A 79 -21.08 16.86 -4.19
CA PHE A 79 -21.90 15.71 -4.55
C PHE A 79 -22.94 16.10 -5.60
N GLY A 80 -23.23 15.20 -6.53
CA GLY A 80 -24.19 15.41 -7.61
C GLY A 80 -24.71 14.08 -8.18
N SER A 81 -25.72 14.16 -9.03
CA SER A 81 -26.28 12.96 -9.67
C SER A 81 -25.30 12.36 -10.68
N ALA A 82 -25.03 11.06 -10.56
CA ALA A 82 -24.27 10.30 -11.56
C ALA A 82 -24.99 10.15 -12.92
N ARG A 83 -26.24 10.63 -13.03
CA ARG A 83 -27.12 10.44 -14.19
C ARG A 83 -27.46 11.72 -14.94
N ILE A 84 -26.98 12.89 -14.50
CA ILE A 84 -27.20 14.13 -15.26
C ILE A 84 -26.35 14.08 -16.54
N ALA A 85 -26.99 14.24 -17.69
CA ALA A 85 -26.29 14.35 -18.96
C ALA A 85 -25.42 15.62 -18.97
N SER A 86 -24.29 15.56 -19.68
CA SER A 86 -23.49 16.76 -19.90
C SER A 86 -24.31 17.82 -20.63
N PRO A 87 -24.07 19.13 -20.41
CA PRO A 87 -24.77 20.19 -21.13
C PRO A 87 -24.77 19.99 -22.66
N GLU A 88 -23.69 19.45 -23.22
CA GLU A 88 -23.54 19.10 -24.65
C GLU A 88 -24.53 18.02 -25.16
N ARG A 89 -25.13 17.24 -24.25
CA ARG A 89 -25.95 16.04 -24.52
C ARG A 89 -27.37 16.16 -23.94
N ALA A 90 -27.74 17.34 -23.44
CA ALA A 90 -29.03 17.62 -22.83
C ALA A 90 -30.09 18.03 -23.86
#